data_AF-A0A226DP65-F1
#
_entry.id   AF-A0A226DP65-F1
#
_cell.length_a   1.000
_cell.length_b   1.000
_cell.length_c   1.000
_cell.angle_alpha   90.00
_cell.angle_beta   90.00
_cell.angle_gamma   90.00
#
_symmetry.space_group_name_H-M   'P 1'
#
loop_
_entity.id
_entity.type
_entity.pdbx_description
1 polymer ?
#
loop_
_entity_poly.entity_id
_entity_poly.type
_entity_poly.pdbx_seq_one_letter_code
_entity_poly.pdbx_strand_id
1 'polypeptide(L)'
;MGSFVAAFLVLLSISCWDKGIVEASVAGEKDLSLSTGEKHALDKFKTLMEAVLFDDRLKKEAYLVRWLRASRFDIKKAEKMLLENLRWRDEFQMDTIHDEDWSEFQERFPYEVSFDKEFQPG
;
A
#
# COMPACT_ATOMS: atom_id res chain seq x y z
N MET A 1 58.76 18.10 2.14
CA MET A 1 57.62 18.87 1.60
C MET A 1 56.74 17.87 0.87
N GLY A 2 55.65 17.38 1.43
CA GLY A 2 54.68 18.09 2.25
C GLY A 2 53.38 18.09 1.47
N SER A 3 52.46 17.20 1.85
CA SER A 3 51.04 17.53 1.97
C SER A 3 50.37 18.19 0.76
N PHE A 4 50.23 17.52 -0.40
CA PHE A 4 49.24 17.98 -1.40
C PHE A 4 48.46 16.88 -2.13
N VAL A 5 48.82 15.60 -2.04
CA VAL A 5 48.02 14.54 -2.69
C VAL A 5 46.89 14.00 -1.79
N ALA A 6 46.96 14.26 -0.48
CA ALA A 6 45.88 13.96 0.47
C ALA A 6 44.66 14.89 0.35
N ALA A 7 44.74 15.94 -0.48
CA ALA A 7 43.64 16.90 -0.68
C ALA A 7 42.71 16.53 -1.85
N PHE A 8 42.94 15.42 -2.56
CA PHE A 8 42.01 14.90 -3.57
C PHE A 8 41.02 13.86 -3.02
N LEU A 9 41.11 13.51 -1.73
CA LEU A 9 40.23 12.54 -1.05
C LEU A 9 39.12 13.19 -0.19
N VAL A 10 38.91 14.51 -0.29
CA VAL A 10 37.94 15.22 0.59
C VAL A 10 36.81 15.94 -0.16
N LEU A 11 36.84 15.98 -1.50
CA LEU A 11 35.83 16.70 -2.31
C LEU A 11 35.17 15.85 -3.41
N LEU A 12 34.74 14.64 -3.05
CA LEU A 12 33.60 13.94 -3.68
C LEU A 12 32.58 13.56 -2.59
N SER A 13 32.38 14.49 -1.66
CA SER A 13 31.48 14.44 -0.50
C SER A 13 30.15 15.19 -0.74
N ILE A 14 29.76 15.37 -2.00
CA ILE A 14 28.47 15.92 -2.42
C ILE A 14 28.05 15.02 -3.58
N SER A 15 27.06 14.14 -3.52
CA SER A 15 25.79 14.14 -2.82
C SER A 15 25.31 12.68 -2.80
N CYS A 16 25.62 11.94 -1.75
CA CYS A 16 24.91 10.69 -1.50
C CYS A 16 23.56 11.05 -0.91
N TRP A 17 22.65 11.41 -1.83
CA TRP A 17 21.22 11.20 -1.78
C TRP A 17 20.67 11.11 -0.34
N ASP A 18 20.25 12.24 0.20
CA ASP A 18 19.10 12.29 1.10
C ASP A 18 17.92 11.67 0.34
N LYS A 19 17.83 10.32 0.33
CA LYS A 19 16.58 9.66 0.11
C LYS A 19 15.83 9.88 1.40
N GLY A 20 14.98 10.90 1.34
CA GLY A 20 14.04 11.22 2.38
C GLY A 20 13.51 9.94 2.99
N ILE A 21 13.55 9.91 4.31
CA ILE A 21 12.74 8.99 5.10
C ILE A 21 11.32 9.18 4.57
N VAL A 22 10.87 8.21 3.76
CA VAL A 22 9.48 8.11 3.36
C VAL A 22 8.76 7.93 4.67
N GLU A 23 7.97 8.94 5.07
CA GLU A 23 6.95 8.78 6.09
C GLU A 23 6.00 7.69 5.61
N ALA A 24 6.35 6.45 5.93
CA ALA A 24 5.42 5.35 5.91
C ALA A 24 4.38 5.70 6.97
N SER A 25 3.21 6.13 6.49
CA SER A 25 2.02 6.37 7.29
C SER A 25 1.91 5.30 8.38
N VAL A 26 2.01 5.76 9.63
CA VAL A 26 1.93 5.01 10.89
C VAL A 26 0.49 4.48 11.04
N ALA A 27 0.15 3.48 10.24
CA ALA A 27 -1.12 2.75 10.32
C ALA A 27 -0.97 1.27 9.91
N GLY A 28 0.18 0.87 9.33
CA GLY A 28 0.30 -0.41 8.61
C GLY A 28 1.20 -1.50 9.23
N GLU A 29 2.02 -1.19 10.24
CA GLU A 29 3.08 -2.15 10.63
C GLU A 29 2.55 -3.37 11.39
N LYS A 30 1.45 -3.23 12.15
CA LYS A 30 0.86 -4.35 12.89
C LYS A 30 0.18 -5.37 11.97
N ASP A 31 -0.13 -4.97 10.73
CA ASP A 31 -0.84 -5.79 9.75
C ASP A 31 0.09 -6.64 8.88
N LEU A 32 1.40 -6.54 9.05
CA LEU A 32 2.40 -7.28 8.24
C LEU A 32 3.19 -8.33 9.03
N SER A 33 2.81 -8.64 10.28
CA SER A 33 3.34 -9.83 10.95
C SER A 33 2.79 -11.08 10.28
N LEU A 34 3.65 -11.75 9.50
CA LEU A 34 3.33 -12.96 8.75
C LEU A 34 4.31 -14.07 9.15
N SER A 35 3.79 -15.28 9.35
CA SER A 35 4.61 -16.48 9.44
C SER A 35 5.33 -16.75 8.11
N THR A 36 6.36 -17.59 8.14
CA THR A 36 7.10 -17.99 6.93
C THR A 36 6.20 -18.57 5.85
N GLY A 37 5.20 -19.38 6.23
CA GLY A 37 4.25 -19.97 5.29
C GLY A 37 3.34 -18.92 4.63
N GLU A 38 2.86 -17.96 5.42
CA GLU A 38 2.01 -16.87 4.94
C GLU A 38 2.78 -15.91 4.03
N LYS A 39 4.05 -15.62 4.36
CA LYS A 39 4.93 -14.83 3.49
C LYS A 39 5.14 -15.51 2.13
N HIS A 40 5.38 -16.82 2.14
CA HIS A 40 5.51 -17.58 0.89
C HIS A 40 4.20 -17.59 0.07
N ALA A 41 3.03 -17.64 0.73
CA ALA A 41 1.74 -17.49 0.05
C ALA A 41 1.58 -16.08 -0.56
N LEU A 42 2.01 -15.04 0.16
CA LEU A 42 2.03 -13.67 -0.33
C LEU A 42 2.92 -13.51 -1.56
N ASP A 43 4.15 -14.03 -1.54
CA ASP A 43 5.07 -13.93 -2.68
C ASP A 43 4.51 -14.60 -3.95
N LYS A 44 3.88 -15.78 -3.78
CA LYS A 44 3.17 -16.46 -4.87
C LYS A 44 1.99 -15.64 -5.38
N PHE A 45 1.20 -15.09 -4.47
CA PHE A 45 0.02 -14.31 -4.84
C PHE A 45 0.38 -13.00 -5.55
N LYS A 46 1.43 -12.31 -5.11
CA LYS A 46 2.01 -11.13 -5.79
C LYS A 46 2.37 -11.46 -7.22
N THR A 47 3.15 -12.53 -7.41
CA THR A 47 3.58 -12.97 -8.75
C THR A 47 2.38 -13.28 -9.65
N LEU A 48 1.35 -13.93 -9.12
CA LEU A 48 0.14 -14.28 -9.85
C LEU A 48 -0.65 -13.04 -10.32
N MET A 49 -0.75 -12.03 -9.46
CA MET A 49 -1.59 -10.84 -9.69
C MET A 49 -0.87 -9.69 -10.41
N GLU A 50 0.46 -9.74 -10.53
CA GLU A 50 1.28 -8.66 -11.11
C GLU A 50 0.79 -8.17 -12.48
N ALA A 51 0.35 -9.09 -13.34
CA ALA A 51 -0.10 -8.77 -14.69
C ALA A 51 -1.49 -8.11 -14.76
N VAL A 52 -2.31 -8.24 -13.71
CA VAL A 52 -3.69 -7.73 -13.68
C VAL A 52 -3.79 -6.41 -12.92
N LEU A 53 -2.88 -6.16 -11.99
CA LEU A 53 -2.87 -4.96 -11.16
C LEU A 53 -2.20 -3.81 -11.91
N PHE A 54 -3.01 -2.85 -12.35
CA PHE A 54 -2.56 -1.69 -13.14
C PHE A 54 -2.12 -0.49 -12.27
N ASP A 55 -2.56 -0.41 -11.01
CA ASP A 55 -2.22 0.66 -10.07
C ASP A 55 -1.26 0.13 -8.97
N ASP A 56 -0.15 0.84 -8.76
CA ASP A 56 0.85 0.56 -7.72
C ASP A 56 0.26 0.49 -6.31
N ARG A 57 -0.83 1.22 -6.04
CA ARG A 57 -1.55 1.15 -4.76
C ARG A 57 -2.11 -0.24 -4.50
N LEU A 58 -2.56 -0.95 -5.55
CA LEU A 58 -3.13 -2.29 -5.46
C LEU A 58 -2.03 -3.36 -5.34
N LYS A 59 -0.80 -3.05 -5.76
CA LYS A 59 0.37 -3.94 -5.66
C LYS A 59 0.99 -3.96 -4.26
N LYS A 60 0.61 -3.03 -3.37
CA LYS A 60 1.14 -2.96 -2.00
C LYS A 60 0.87 -4.25 -1.24
N GLU A 61 1.86 -4.75 -0.51
CA GLU A 61 1.75 -6.00 0.27
C GLU A 61 0.58 -5.97 1.26
N ALA A 62 0.41 -4.84 1.97
CA ALA A 62 -0.71 -4.66 2.88
C ALA A 62 -2.08 -4.77 2.19
N TYR A 63 -2.19 -4.42 0.91
CA TYR A 63 -3.42 -4.62 0.13
C TYR A 63 -3.66 -6.10 -0.19
N LEU A 64 -2.64 -6.79 -0.67
CA LEU A 64 -2.73 -8.19 -1.08
C LEU A 64 -2.92 -9.15 0.11
N VAL A 65 -2.30 -8.85 1.25
CA VAL A 65 -2.46 -9.61 2.49
C VAL A 65 -3.91 -9.61 2.97
N ARG A 66 -4.69 -8.54 2.76
CA ARG A 66 -6.11 -8.51 3.15
C ARG A 66 -6.93 -9.59 2.44
N TRP A 67 -6.71 -9.79 1.15
CA TRP A 67 -7.38 -10.84 0.36
C TRP A 67 -6.95 -12.24 0.78
N LEU A 68 -5.66 -12.42 1.07
CA LEU A 68 -5.14 -13.67 1.62
C LEU A 68 -5.74 -13.97 3.00
N ARG A 69 -5.82 -13.00 3.90
CA ARG A 69 -6.44 -13.22 5.22
C ARG A 69 -7.93 -13.53 5.13
N ALA A 70 -8.67 -12.79 4.31
CA ALA A 70 -10.10 -13.04 4.08
C ALA A 70 -10.38 -14.45 3.51
N SER A 71 -9.41 -15.01 2.78
CA SER A 71 -9.47 -16.36 2.21
C SER A 71 -8.78 -17.43 3.05
N ARG A 72 -8.24 -17.10 4.23
CA ARG A 72 -7.41 -18.01 5.07
C ARG A 72 -6.18 -18.55 4.33
N PHE A 73 -5.54 -17.68 3.57
CA PHE A 73 -4.36 -17.93 2.74
C PHE A 73 -4.57 -18.96 1.63
N ASP A 74 -5.82 -19.21 1.22
CA ASP A 74 -6.14 -19.94 -0.01
C ASP A 74 -5.94 -19.02 -1.22
N ILE A 75 -4.85 -19.23 -1.95
CA ILE A 75 -4.45 -18.42 -3.10
C ILE A 75 -5.53 -18.39 -4.19
N LYS A 76 -6.18 -19.52 -4.49
CA LYS A 76 -7.20 -19.58 -5.55
C LYS A 76 -8.44 -18.80 -5.16
N LYS A 77 -8.82 -18.89 -3.88
CA LYS A 77 -9.95 -18.12 -3.36
C LYS A 77 -9.63 -16.63 -3.29
N ALA A 78 -8.43 -16.25 -2.85
CA ALA A 78 -7.97 -14.86 -2.84
C ALA A 78 -7.97 -14.24 -4.25
N GLU A 79 -7.44 -14.97 -5.23
CA GLU A 79 -7.43 -14.58 -6.64
C GLU A 79 -8.85 -14.29 -7.13
N LYS A 80 -9.77 -15.25 -6.93
CA LYS A 80 -11.17 -15.07 -7.32
C LYS A 80 -11.78 -13.82 -6.69
N MET A 81 -11.61 -13.63 -5.37
CA MET A 81 -12.16 -12.47 -4.65
C MET A 81 -11.60 -11.15 -5.16
N LEU A 82 -10.29 -11.08 -5.41
CA LEU A 82 -9.66 -9.88 -5.93
C LEU A 82 -10.12 -9.57 -7.36
N LEU A 83 -10.17 -10.57 -8.25
CA LEU A 83 -10.65 -10.37 -9.62
C LEU A 83 -12.12 -9.92 -9.66
N GLU A 84 -12.96 -10.49 -8.80
CA GLU A 84 -14.36 -10.04 -8.64
C GLU A 84 -14.44 -8.61 -8.12
N ASN A 85 -13.57 -8.22 -7.19
CA ASN A 85 -13.49 -6.84 -6.72
C ASN A 85 -13.03 -5.86 -7.80
N LEU A 86 -11.98 -6.21 -8.57
CA LEU A 86 -11.50 -5.36 -9.67
C LEU A 86 -12.59 -5.15 -10.72
N ARG A 87 -13.32 -6.21 -11.06
CA ARG A 87 -14.48 -6.11 -11.96
C ARG A 87 -15.56 -5.18 -11.39
N TRP A 88 -15.92 -5.35 -10.12
CA TRP A 88 -16.91 -4.47 -9.47
C TRP A 88 -16.45 -3.00 -9.45
N ARG A 89 -15.16 -2.76 -9.20
CA ARG A 89 -14.60 -1.40 -9.23
C ARG A 89 -14.73 -0.75 -10.59
N ASP A 90 -14.46 -1.51 -11.66
CA ASP A 90 -14.61 -1.06 -13.04
C ASP A 90 -16.09 -0.82 -13.39
N GLU A 91 -16.95 -1.80 -13.11
CA GLU A 91 -18.40 -1.74 -13.38
C GLU A 91 -19.08 -0.52 -12.75
N PHE A 92 -18.65 -0.12 -11.55
CA PHE A 92 -19.25 0.99 -10.79
C PHE A 92 -18.35 2.24 -10.71
N GLN A 93 -17.29 2.32 -11.52
CA GLN A 93 -16.41 3.49 -11.58
C GLN A 93 -15.81 3.93 -10.22
N MET A 94 -15.48 2.95 -9.38
CA MET A 94 -15.00 3.19 -8.01
C MET A 94 -13.64 3.91 -7.93
N ASP A 95 -12.91 4.00 -9.04
CA ASP A 95 -11.68 4.76 -9.12
C ASP A 95 -11.94 6.29 -9.15
N THR A 96 -13.12 6.72 -9.61
CA THR A 96 -13.54 8.12 -9.75
C THR A 96 -14.68 8.51 -8.83
N ILE A 97 -15.04 7.66 -7.84
CA ILE A 97 -16.16 7.90 -6.92
C ILE A 97 -16.05 9.24 -6.16
N HIS A 98 -14.82 9.72 -5.94
CA HIS A 98 -14.55 10.98 -5.26
C HIS A 98 -14.87 12.22 -6.12
N ASP A 99 -15.04 12.06 -7.43
CA ASP A 99 -15.36 13.13 -8.37
C ASP A 99 -16.88 13.34 -8.51
N GLU A 100 -17.69 12.43 -7.96
CA GLU A 100 -19.15 12.51 -7.97
C GLU A 100 -19.69 13.54 -6.96
N ASP A 101 -20.85 14.12 -7.26
CA ASP A 101 -21.53 15.06 -6.36
C ASP A 101 -22.37 14.30 -5.31
N TRP A 102 -21.92 14.38 -4.06
CA TRP A 102 -22.57 13.77 -2.90
C TRP A 102 -23.27 14.79 -1.98
N SER A 103 -23.42 16.05 -2.41
CA SER A 103 -23.92 17.15 -1.57
C SER A 103 -25.30 16.87 -0.96
N GLU A 104 -26.22 16.30 -1.75
CA GLU A 104 -27.56 15.92 -1.26
C GLU A 104 -27.49 14.96 -0.07
N PHE A 105 -26.61 13.97 -0.13
CA PHE A 105 -26.46 12.97 0.92
C PHE A 105 -25.77 13.54 2.14
N GLN A 106 -24.78 14.42 1.96
CA GLN A 106 -24.09 15.07 3.07
C GLN A 106 -25.05 15.97 3.89
N GLU A 107 -25.97 16.68 3.22
CA GLU A 107 -26.97 17.50 3.89
C GLU A 107 -28.00 16.64 4.63
N ARG A 108 -28.49 15.57 4.00
CA ARG A 108 -29.54 14.72 4.56
C ARG A 108 -29.02 13.74 5.62
N PHE A 109 -27.78 13.30 5.49
CA PHE A 109 -27.13 12.29 6.33
C PHE A 109 -25.74 12.76 6.77
N PRO A 110 -25.67 13.76 7.68
CA PRO A 110 -24.39 14.25 8.17
C PRO A 110 -23.66 13.13 8.93
N TYR A 111 -22.36 13.02 8.70
CA TYR A 111 -21.47 12.09 9.40
C TYR A 111 -20.25 12.84 9.94
N GLU A 112 -19.67 12.30 11.02
CA GLU A 112 -18.44 12.82 11.62
C GLU A 112 -17.37 11.72 11.54
N VAL A 113 -16.16 12.09 11.11
CA VAL A 113 -15.01 11.19 11.15
C VAL A 113 -14.29 11.43 12.47
N SER A 114 -14.42 10.49 13.40
CA SER A 114 -13.71 10.49 14.67
C SER A 114 -12.56 9.48 14.65
N PHE A 115 -11.60 9.63 15.57
CA PHE A 115 -10.46 8.73 15.69
C PHE A 115 -10.36 8.16 17.10
N ASP A 116 -10.00 6.89 17.21
CA ASP A 116 -9.69 6.26 18.49
C ASP A 116 -8.31 6.68 19.05
N LYS A 117 -7.89 6.07 20.15
CA LYS A 117 -6.60 6.39 20.80
C LYS A 117 -5.41 5.92 19.97
N GLU A 118 -5.64 5.02 19.03
CA GLU A 118 -4.69 4.45 18.10
C GLU A 118 -4.72 5.18 16.74
N PHE A 119 -5.44 6.30 16.64
CA PHE A 119 -5.64 7.10 15.43
C PHE A 119 -6.30 6.33 14.27
N GLN A 120 -7.10 5.32 14.58
CA GLN A 120 -7.93 4.62 13.60
C GLN A 120 -9.28 5.33 13.47
N PRO A 121 -9.79 5.53 12.23
CA PRO A 121 -11.14 6.05 12.04
C PRO A 121 -12.18 5.14 12.72
N GLY A 122 -13.03 5.75 13.55
CA GLY A 122 -14.10 5.07 14.30
C GLY A 122 -15.43 4.97 13.57
#